data_AF-X1ARJ4-F1
#
_entry.id   AF-X1ARJ4-F1
#
_cell.length_a   1.000
_cell.length_b   1.000
_cell.length_c   1.000
_cell.angle_alpha   90.00
_cell.angle_beta   90.00
_cell.angle_gamma   90.00
#
_symmetry.space_group_name_H-M   'P 1'
#
loop_
_entity.id
_entity.type
_entity.pdbx_description
1 polymer ?
#
loop_
_entity_poly.entity_id
_entity_poly.type
_entity_poly.pdbx_seq_one_letter_code
_entity_poly.pdbx_strand_id
1 'polypeptide(L)'
;MAKLNLNRVAMPRQSPRKRAKNFNEVALGYSLKQAQKEAGRCIQCPKRNCVDGCPVEIDIPGFIQAIRDGDMPEAVRILKSKNALPGICGRVCPQESQCEATCSLAKKEAPIAIGRLERFVADWERANMGAAKKPPKSPKSTGKKIAVVGSGPAGLTAAADLAKMGHSATIFEALHVAGGVLMYGIPEFRLPKEIVQAEVDYVASLGVKIELDSVVG
;
A
#
# COMPACT_ATOMS: atom_id res chain seq x y z
N MET A 1 -26.05 14.34 15.65
CA MET A 1 -25.09 13.44 14.95
C MET A 1 -25.45 13.43 13.47
N ALA A 2 -24.47 13.59 12.57
CA ALA A 2 -24.73 13.46 11.15
C ALA A 2 -25.26 12.05 10.84
N LYS A 3 -26.27 11.94 9.97
CA LYS A 3 -26.86 10.66 9.57
C LYS A 3 -25.78 9.78 8.92
N LEU A 4 -25.64 8.55 9.39
CA LEU A 4 -24.66 7.59 8.87
C LEU A 4 -24.90 7.35 7.37
N ASN A 5 -23.90 7.67 6.55
CA ASN A 5 -23.96 7.44 5.11
C ASN A 5 -23.56 6.00 4.76
N LEU A 6 -24.54 5.17 4.42
CA LEU A 6 -24.33 3.78 4.00
C LEU A 6 -23.95 3.63 2.52
N ASN A 7 -23.96 4.71 1.75
CA ASN A 7 -23.57 4.66 0.34
C ASN A 7 -22.05 4.79 0.20
N ARG A 8 -21.39 3.66 -0.12
CA ARG A 8 -19.97 3.63 -0.48
C ARG A 8 -19.71 4.50 -1.70
N VAL A 9 -18.69 5.35 -1.62
CA VAL A 9 -18.31 6.21 -2.72
C VAL A 9 -17.85 5.34 -3.89
N ALA A 10 -18.45 5.55 -5.06
CA ALA A 10 -18.08 4.81 -6.25
C ALA A 10 -16.69 5.25 -6.72
N MET A 11 -15.83 4.26 -7.03
CA MET A 11 -14.54 4.53 -7.66
C MET A 11 -14.75 4.67 -9.19
N PRO A 12 -14.21 5.74 -9.81
CA PRO A 12 -14.21 5.88 -11.25
C PRO A 12 -13.45 4.72 -11.91
N ARG A 13 -13.95 4.27 -13.06
CA ARG A 13 -13.37 3.16 -13.82
C ARG A 13 -13.39 3.49 -15.30
N GLN A 14 -12.46 2.90 -16.05
CA GLN A 14 -12.54 2.90 -17.50
C GLN A 14 -13.86 2.25 -17.98
N SER A 15 -14.42 2.77 -19.06
CA SER A 15 -15.61 2.16 -19.68
C SER A 15 -15.29 0.76 -20.21
N PRO A 16 -16.25 -0.19 -20.19
CA PRO A 16 -16.02 -1.56 -20.67
C PRO A 16 -15.49 -1.62 -22.11
N ARG A 17 -16.04 -0.81 -23.01
CA ARG A 17 -15.62 -0.76 -24.43
C ARG A 17 -14.19 -0.25 -24.60
N LYS A 18 -13.72 0.66 -23.73
CA LYS A 18 -12.36 1.21 -23.78
C LYS A 18 -11.35 0.23 -23.16
N ARG A 19 -11.63 -0.28 -21.96
CA ARG A 19 -10.70 -1.17 -21.21
C ARG A 19 -10.49 -2.53 -21.86
N ALA A 20 -11.40 -2.98 -22.73
CA ALA A 20 -11.22 -4.20 -23.50
C ALA A 20 -10.13 -4.10 -24.59
N LYS A 21 -9.61 -2.90 -24.86
CA LYS A 21 -8.66 -2.62 -25.96
C LYS A 21 -7.28 -2.13 -25.48
N ASN A 22 -7.00 -2.18 -24.18
CA ASN A 22 -5.73 -1.73 -23.62
C ASN A 22 -5.41 -2.46 -22.30
N PHE A 23 -4.18 -2.31 -21.83
CA PHE A 23 -3.71 -2.86 -20.56
C PHE A 23 -3.61 -1.81 -19.45
N ASN A 24 -4.15 -0.61 -19.66
CA ASN A 24 -4.09 0.46 -18.65
C ASN A 24 -5.04 0.13 -17.48
N GLU A 25 -4.73 0.68 -16.30
CA GLU A 25 -5.46 0.39 -15.06
C GLU A 25 -6.98 0.63 -15.21
N VAL A 26 -7.80 -0.36 -14.83
CA VAL A 26 -9.26 -0.25 -14.95
C VAL A 26 -9.84 0.68 -13.88
N ALA A 27 -9.34 0.55 -12.65
CA ALA A 27 -9.77 1.35 -11.51
C ALA A 27 -8.92 2.61 -11.43
N LEU A 28 -9.54 3.78 -11.54
CA LEU A 28 -8.83 5.05 -11.75
C LEU A 28 -8.46 5.79 -10.45
N GLY A 29 -8.70 5.19 -9.28
CA GLY A 29 -8.40 5.83 -7.99
C GLY A 29 -9.48 6.81 -7.54
N TYR A 30 -9.35 7.33 -6.32
CA TYR A 30 -10.19 8.43 -5.83
C TYR A 30 -9.53 9.78 -6.09
N SER A 31 -10.35 10.80 -6.31
CA SER A 31 -9.92 12.19 -6.09
C SER A 31 -9.88 12.49 -4.58
N LEU A 32 -9.19 13.57 -4.18
CA LEU A 32 -9.15 14.02 -2.78
C LEU A 32 -10.56 14.18 -2.19
N LYS A 33 -11.48 14.82 -2.93
CA LYS A 33 -12.87 15.00 -2.51
C LYS A 33 -13.60 13.66 -2.31
N GLN A 34 -13.36 12.68 -3.17
CA GLN A 34 -13.95 11.34 -3.03
C GLN A 34 -13.36 10.59 -1.83
N ALA A 35 -12.04 10.66 -1.64
CA ALA A 35 -11.35 10.04 -0.52
C ALA A 35 -11.81 10.62 0.82
N GLN A 36 -11.88 11.95 0.95
CA GLN A 36 -12.41 12.60 2.15
C GLN A 36 -13.87 12.25 2.42
N LYS A 37 -14.71 12.19 1.38
CA LYS A 37 -16.12 11.77 1.50
C LYS A 37 -16.24 10.32 1.99
N GLU A 38 -15.43 9.42 1.46
CA GLU A 38 -15.43 8.01 1.88
C GLU A 38 -14.85 7.84 3.29
N ALA A 39 -13.76 8.54 3.61
CA ALA A 39 -13.15 8.56 4.93
C ALA A 39 -14.12 9.07 6.00
N GLY A 40 -14.92 10.09 5.67
CA GLY A 40 -15.97 10.63 6.55
C GLY A 40 -17.10 9.65 6.90
N ARG A 41 -17.20 8.50 6.22
CA ARG A 41 -18.14 7.42 6.59
C ARG A 41 -17.64 6.59 7.77
N CYS A 42 -16.33 6.61 8.05
CA CYS A 42 -15.74 5.82 9.13
C CYS A 42 -16.20 6.36 10.49
N ILE A 43 -16.80 5.48 11.29
CA ILE A 43 -17.41 5.83 12.57
C ILE A 43 -16.43 5.81 13.76
N GLN A 44 -15.13 5.64 13.49
CA GLN A 44 -14.09 5.60 14.52
C GLN A 44 -14.44 4.62 15.66
N CYS A 45 -14.67 3.36 15.30
CA CYS A 45 -15.06 2.30 16.23
C CYS A 45 -14.05 2.20 17.41
N PRO A 46 -14.51 2.15 18.67
CA PRO A 46 -13.64 1.86 19.80
C PRO A 46 -12.97 0.49 19.68
N LYS A 47 -13.75 -0.53 19.27
CA LYS A 47 -13.22 -1.85 18.91
C LYS A 47 -12.81 -1.85 17.43
N ARG A 48 -11.51 -1.97 17.18
CA ARG A 48 -10.89 -1.80 15.86
C ARG A 48 -10.84 -3.10 15.03
N ASN A 49 -11.98 -3.77 14.84
CA ASN A 49 -12.05 -5.06 14.12
C ASN A 49 -11.42 -5.03 12.70
N CYS A 50 -11.44 -3.88 12.03
CA CYS A 50 -10.79 -3.72 10.72
C CYS A 50 -9.27 -3.88 10.78
N VAL A 51 -8.65 -3.51 11.90
CA VAL A 51 -7.22 -3.70 12.19
C VAL A 51 -6.93 -5.18 12.36
N ASP A 52 -7.72 -5.88 13.17
CA ASP A 52 -7.59 -7.34 13.37
C ASP A 52 -7.79 -8.13 12.06
N GLY A 53 -8.62 -7.62 11.16
CA GLY A 53 -8.85 -8.22 9.83
C GLY A 53 -7.75 -7.90 8.80
N CYS A 54 -6.79 -7.03 9.14
CA CYS A 54 -5.64 -6.73 8.29
C CYS A 54 -4.46 -7.63 8.71
N PRO A 55 -3.87 -8.43 7.80
CA PRO A 55 -2.78 -9.35 8.16
C PRO A 55 -1.55 -8.68 8.79
N VAL A 56 -1.34 -7.37 8.56
CA VAL A 56 -0.23 -6.60 9.11
C VAL A 56 -0.69 -5.52 10.10
N GLU A 57 -1.94 -5.57 10.54
CA GLU A 57 -2.51 -4.74 11.60
C GLU A 57 -2.27 -3.23 11.40
N ILE A 58 -2.51 -2.73 10.18
CA ILE A 58 -2.48 -1.30 9.87
C ILE A 58 -3.42 -0.56 10.81
N ASP A 59 -3.01 0.60 11.35
CA ASP A 59 -3.91 1.50 12.07
C ASP A 59 -4.91 2.19 11.12
N ILE A 60 -5.92 1.42 10.72
CA ILE A 60 -6.94 1.80 9.75
C ILE A 60 -7.74 3.02 10.22
N PRO A 61 -8.30 3.06 11.44
CA PRO A 61 -9.01 4.24 11.91
C PRO A 61 -8.10 5.49 11.95
N GLY A 62 -6.83 5.32 12.31
CA GLY A 62 -5.84 6.40 12.37
C GLY A 62 -5.57 7.05 11.01
N PHE A 63 -5.17 6.29 9.99
CA PHE A 63 -4.88 6.90 8.69
C PHE A 63 -6.14 7.46 8.02
N ILE A 64 -7.31 6.85 8.26
CA ILE A 64 -8.59 7.37 7.77
C ILE A 64 -8.93 8.70 8.45
N GLN A 65 -8.65 8.85 9.75
CA GLN A 65 -8.82 10.11 10.47
C GLN A 65 -7.92 11.19 9.88
N ALA A 66 -6.65 10.88 9.61
CA ALA A 66 -5.72 11.80 8.97
C ALA A 66 -6.21 12.28 7.59
N ILE A 67 -6.79 11.39 6.76
CA ILE A 67 -7.45 11.78 5.49
C ILE A 67 -8.61 12.76 5.74
N ARG A 68 -9.45 12.50 6.75
CA ARG A 68 -10.60 13.37 7.08
C ARG A 68 -10.14 14.76 7.50
N ASP A 69 -9.07 14.84 8.26
CA ASP A 69 -8.52 16.08 8.80
C ASP A 69 -7.64 16.82 7.77
N GLY A 70 -7.37 16.19 6.61
CA GLY A 70 -6.56 16.75 5.54
C GLY A 70 -5.05 16.60 5.76
N ASP A 71 -4.62 15.89 6.81
CA ASP A 71 -3.22 15.62 7.11
C ASP A 71 -2.72 14.38 6.34
N MET A 72 -2.51 14.59 5.04
CA MET A 72 -2.01 13.53 4.16
C MET A 72 -0.62 13.01 4.52
N PRO A 73 0.37 13.85 4.92
CA PRO A 73 1.65 13.34 5.43
C PRO A 73 1.51 12.39 6.63
N GLU A 74 0.61 12.68 7.56
CA GLU A 74 0.35 11.79 8.69
C GLU A 74 -0.31 10.48 8.24
N ALA A 75 -1.26 10.54 7.30
CA ALA A 75 -1.87 9.33 6.71
C ALA A 75 -0.80 8.41 6.09
N VAL A 76 0.16 8.98 5.35
CA VAL A 76 1.30 8.25 4.78
C VAL A 76 2.16 7.64 5.88
N ARG A 77 2.52 8.42 6.92
CA ARG A 77 3.34 7.95 8.04
C ARG A 77 2.70 6.77 8.75
N ILE A 78 1.39 6.83 9.00
CA ILE A 78 0.64 5.76 9.67
C ILE A 78 0.66 4.49 8.82
N LEU A 79 0.36 4.57 7.51
CA LEU A 79 0.40 3.40 6.62
C LEU A 79 1.80 2.77 6.57
N LYS A 80 2.84 3.59 6.35
CA LYS A 80 4.23 3.10 6.20
C LYS A 80 4.87 2.61 7.49
N SER A 81 4.22 2.83 8.64
CA SER A 81 4.64 2.24 9.92
C SER A 81 4.44 0.72 9.98
N LYS A 82 3.51 0.18 9.18
CA LYS A 82 3.14 -1.24 9.17
C LYS A 82 3.23 -1.89 7.79
N ASN A 83 3.02 -1.13 6.73
CA ASN A 83 3.01 -1.65 5.36
C ASN A 83 4.11 -0.98 4.53
N ALA A 84 5.05 -1.77 4.03
CA ALA A 84 6.10 -1.29 3.14
C ALA A 84 5.62 -1.05 1.70
N LEU A 85 4.45 -1.60 1.31
CA LEU A 85 3.97 -1.65 -0.07
C LEU A 85 2.49 -1.15 -0.22
N PRO A 86 2.10 0.00 0.37
CA PRO A 86 0.69 0.43 0.39
C PRO A 86 0.10 0.69 -1.00
N GLY A 87 0.91 1.12 -1.98
CA GLY A 87 0.50 1.29 -3.37
C GLY A 87 0.10 -0.01 -4.05
N ILE A 88 0.63 -1.14 -3.60
CA ILE A 88 0.29 -2.48 -4.07
C ILE A 88 -0.90 -3.04 -3.29
N CYS A 89 -0.82 -3.06 -1.95
CA CYS A 89 -1.85 -3.67 -1.09
C CYS A 89 -3.23 -3.07 -1.30
N GLY A 90 -3.33 -1.73 -1.43
CA GLY A 90 -4.58 -1.05 -1.72
C GLY A 90 -5.22 -1.42 -3.07
N ARG A 91 -4.45 -2.01 -4.00
CA ARG A 91 -4.91 -2.48 -5.32
C ARG A 91 -5.26 -3.96 -5.36
N VAL A 92 -4.51 -4.80 -4.65
CA VAL A 92 -4.54 -6.26 -4.87
C VAL A 92 -5.05 -7.08 -3.69
N CYS A 93 -5.06 -6.55 -2.46
CA CYS A 93 -5.58 -7.29 -1.32
C CYS A 93 -7.04 -7.69 -1.55
N PRO A 94 -7.45 -8.92 -1.19
CA PRO A 94 -8.86 -9.33 -1.22
C PRO A 94 -9.57 -8.75 0.01
N GLN A 95 -9.90 -7.45 -0.03
CA GLN A 95 -10.43 -6.78 1.16
C GLN A 95 -11.76 -7.36 1.65
N GLU A 96 -12.54 -7.95 0.73
CA GLU A 96 -13.78 -8.67 0.98
C GLU A 96 -13.64 -9.90 1.89
N SER A 97 -12.41 -10.41 2.06
CA SER A 97 -12.07 -11.48 3.00
C SER A 97 -11.08 -11.03 4.08
N GLN A 98 -10.84 -9.72 4.21
CA GLN A 98 -9.87 -9.12 5.15
C GLN A 98 -10.50 -7.92 5.88
N CYS A 99 -9.81 -6.77 5.89
CA CYS A 99 -10.18 -5.59 6.67
C CYS A 99 -11.57 -5.01 6.37
N GLU A 100 -12.04 -5.10 5.12
CA GLU A 100 -13.39 -4.65 4.77
C GLU A 100 -14.46 -5.65 5.24
N ALA A 101 -14.15 -6.95 5.30
CA ALA A 101 -15.05 -8.00 5.79
C ALA A 101 -15.37 -7.85 7.28
N THR A 102 -14.39 -7.42 8.09
CA THR A 102 -14.53 -7.26 9.54
C THR A 102 -14.99 -5.86 9.96
N CYS A 103 -15.16 -4.94 9.01
CA CYS A 103 -15.65 -3.59 9.27
C CYS A 103 -17.05 -3.63 9.92
N SER A 104 -17.29 -2.83 10.95
CA SER A 104 -18.60 -2.77 11.62
C SER A 104 -19.76 -2.37 10.69
N LEU A 105 -19.46 -1.69 9.58
CA LEU A 105 -20.45 -1.34 8.55
C LEU A 105 -20.65 -2.44 7.49
N ALA A 106 -19.84 -3.50 7.48
CA ALA A 106 -19.98 -4.62 6.56
C ALA A 106 -21.32 -5.35 6.71
N LYS A 107 -21.81 -5.49 7.95
CA LYS A 107 -23.15 -6.07 8.25
C LYS A 107 -24.32 -5.26 7.66
N LYS A 108 -24.07 -4.02 7.25
CA LYS A 108 -25.03 -3.14 6.57
C LYS A 108 -24.73 -3.04 5.07
N GLU A 109 -23.95 -3.98 4.52
CA GLU A 109 -23.49 -4.03 3.12
C GLU A 109 -22.73 -2.77 2.69
N ALA A 110 -22.16 -2.06 3.67
CA ALA A 110 -21.64 -0.71 3.48
C ALA A 110 -20.27 -0.53 4.14
N PRO A 111 -19.31 -1.48 4.03
CA PRO A 111 -18.00 -1.33 4.64
C PRO A 111 -17.30 -0.06 4.14
N ILE A 112 -16.38 0.45 4.96
CA ILE A 112 -15.49 1.51 4.53
C ILE A 112 -14.59 0.97 3.43
N ALA A 113 -14.35 1.75 2.38
CA ALA A 113 -13.49 1.36 1.28
C ALA A 113 -12.00 1.45 1.64
N ILE A 114 -11.56 0.67 2.63
CA ILE A 114 -10.23 0.75 3.24
C ILE A 114 -9.14 0.61 2.17
N GLY A 115 -9.22 -0.40 1.30
CA GLY A 115 -8.20 -0.61 0.26
C GLY A 115 -8.12 0.56 -0.73
N ARG A 116 -9.26 1.19 -1.03
CA ARG A 116 -9.31 2.38 -1.91
C ARG A 116 -8.73 3.62 -1.25
N LEU A 117 -8.90 3.77 0.05
CA LEU A 117 -8.31 4.87 0.83
C LEU A 117 -6.80 4.67 1.01
N GLU A 118 -6.35 3.44 1.30
CA GLU A 118 -4.93 3.08 1.34
C GLU A 118 -4.25 3.38 -0.01
N ARG A 119 -4.85 2.90 -1.10
CA ARG A 119 -4.40 3.22 -2.47
C ARG A 119 -4.30 4.73 -2.69
N PHE A 120 -5.34 5.48 -2.30
CA PHE A 120 -5.36 6.92 -2.50
C PHE A 120 -4.21 7.62 -1.76
N VAL A 121 -3.92 7.22 -0.53
CA VAL A 121 -2.81 7.80 0.25
C VAL A 121 -1.46 7.49 -0.40
N ALA A 122 -1.24 6.25 -0.85
CA ALA A 122 -0.01 5.88 -1.55
C ALA A 122 0.15 6.60 -2.90
N ASP A 123 -0.94 6.74 -3.66
CA ASP A 123 -0.93 7.51 -4.91
C ASP A 123 -0.67 9.00 -4.66
N TRP A 124 -1.21 9.56 -3.58
CA TRP A 124 -0.94 10.94 -3.16
C TRP A 124 0.52 11.12 -2.74
N GLU A 125 1.09 10.21 -1.95
CA GLU A 125 2.51 10.25 -1.56
C GLU A 125 3.40 10.33 -2.79
N ARG A 126 3.21 9.40 -3.73
CA ARG A 126 4.00 9.33 -4.97
C ARG A 126 3.94 10.65 -5.75
N ALA A 127 2.76 11.24 -5.86
CA ALA A 127 2.55 12.47 -6.63
C ALA A 127 3.03 13.75 -5.92
N ASN A 128 3.09 13.79 -4.58
CA ASN A 128 3.28 15.04 -3.83
C ASN A 128 4.55 15.08 -2.96
N MET A 129 5.07 13.93 -2.55
CA MET A 129 6.24 13.87 -1.68
C MET A 129 7.52 13.49 -2.44
N GLY A 130 7.38 12.89 -3.63
CA GLY A 130 8.49 12.36 -4.43
C GLY A 130 9.32 11.33 -3.65
N ALA A 131 10.34 10.75 -4.29
CA ALA A 131 11.31 9.88 -3.61
C ALA A 131 12.22 10.64 -2.60
N ALA A 132 12.00 11.94 -2.38
CA ALA A 132 13.01 12.90 -1.94
C ALA A 132 12.72 13.65 -0.63
N LYS A 133 11.81 13.17 0.23
CA LYS A 133 11.85 13.61 1.64
C LYS A 133 12.65 12.60 2.42
N LYS A 134 13.89 13.02 2.75
CA LYS A 134 14.95 12.34 3.52
C LYS A 134 14.53 10.96 4.02
N PRO A 135 15.20 9.87 3.60
CA PRO A 135 14.96 8.57 4.22
C PRO A 135 14.97 8.76 5.74
N PRO A 136 14.03 8.14 6.48
CA PRO A 136 13.98 8.26 7.93
C PRO A 136 15.40 8.10 8.46
N LYS A 137 15.82 8.98 9.38
CA LYS A 137 17.20 9.02 9.91
C LYS A 137 17.72 7.60 10.02
N SER A 138 18.75 7.28 9.21
CA SER A 138 19.25 5.92 9.13
C SER A 138 19.46 5.40 10.55
N PRO A 139 18.83 4.28 10.92
CA PRO A 139 18.95 3.74 12.26
C PRO A 139 20.43 3.48 12.57
N LYS A 140 20.77 3.46 13.87
CA LYS A 140 22.13 3.08 14.27
C LYS A 140 22.44 1.70 13.70
N SER A 141 23.55 1.60 12.99
CA SER A 141 23.99 0.33 12.42
C SER A 141 24.14 -0.72 13.52
N THR A 142 23.58 -1.88 13.28
CA THR A 142 23.73 -3.06 14.13
C THR A 142 24.99 -3.87 13.79
N GLY A 143 25.66 -3.55 12.68
CA GLY A 143 26.80 -4.31 12.15
C GLY A 143 26.44 -5.65 11.50
N LYS A 144 25.18 -6.12 11.60
CA LYS A 144 24.72 -7.39 11.03
C LYS A 144 24.44 -7.26 9.53
N LYS A 145 24.85 -8.28 8.77
CA LYS A 145 24.59 -8.40 7.32
C LYS A 145 23.60 -9.52 7.07
N ILE A 146 22.57 -9.27 6.28
CA ILE A 146 21.49 -10.21 5.99
C ILE A 146 21.34 -10.36 4.47
N ALA A 147 21.25 -11.59 4.00
CA ALA A 147 20.90 -11.92 2.62
C ALA A 147 19.41 -12.30 2.54
N VAL A 148 18.70 -11.76 1.56
CA VAL A 148 17.31 -12.09 1.24
C VAL A 148 17.28 -12.68 -0.17
N VAL A 149 16.78 -13.91 -0.32
CA VAL A 149 16.72 -14.58 -1.63
C VAL A 149 15.31 -14.41 -2.21
N GLY A 150 15.21 -13.68 -3.32
CA GLY A 150 13.98 -13.34 -4.02
C GLY A 150 13.47 -11.93 -3.71
N SER A 151 13.09 -11.18 -4.74
CA SER A 151 12.57 -9.80 -4.67
C SER A 151 11.04 -9.71 -4.75
N GLY A 152 10.32 -10.80 -4.47
CA GLY A 152 8.86 -10.76 -4.36
C GLY A 152 8.38 -9.90 -3.17
N PRO A 153 7.05 -9.79 -2.97
CA PRO A 153 6.48 -9.00 -1.86
C PRO A 153 7.11 -9.33 -0.50
N ALA A 154 7.31 -10.62 -0.20
CA ALA A 154 7.91 -11.07 1.04
C ALA A 154 9.35 -10.57 1.22
N GLY A 155 10.19 -10.70 0.19
CA GLY A 155 11.59 -10.27 0.24
C GLY A 155 11.74 -8.76 0.35
N LEU A 156 10.93 -8.00 -0.41
CA LEU A 156 10.90 -6.54 -0.33
C LEU A 156 10.48 -6.05 1.06
N THR A 157 9.40 -6.61 1.62
CA THR A 157 8.95 -6.24 2.97
C THR A 157 9.98 -6.62 4.04
N ALA A 158 10.53 -7.84 3.99
CA ALA A 158 11.54 -8.28 4.94
C ALA A 158 12.79 -7.39 4.91
N ALA A 159 13.30 -7.08 3.71
CA ALA A 159 14.47 -6.23 3.57
C ALA A 159 14.21 -4.79 4.05
N ALA A 160 13.02 -4.25 3.78
CA ALA A 160 12.62 -2.92 4.25
C ALA A 160 12.61 -2.83 5.78
N ASP A 161 12.04 -3.84 6.46
CA ASP A 161 11.98 -3.87 7.92
C ASP A 161 13.36 -4.09 8.54
N LEU A 162 14.16 -4.99 7.98
CA LEU A 162 15.55 -5.20 8.40
C LEU A 162 16.39 -3.92 8.27
N ALA A 163 16.21 -3.16 7.20
CA ALA A 163 16.87 -1.87 7.01
C ALA A 163 16.42 -0.84 8.06
N LYS A 164 15.12 -0.76 8.35
CA LYS A 164 14.56 0.10 9.42
C LYS A 164 15.05 -0.29 10.82
N MET A 165 15.44 -1.56 11.02
CA MET A 165 16.06 -2.06 12.26
C MET A 165 17.58 -1.82 12.33
N GLY A 166 18.20 -1.29 11.27
CA GLY A 166 19.64 -1.01 11.22
C GLY A 166 20.52 -2.19 10.81
N HIS A 167 19.94 -3.20 10.16
CA HIS A 167 20.69 -4.27 9.50
C HIS A 167 21.07 -3.86 8.08
N SER A 168 22.20 -4.39 7.58
CA SER A 168 22.57 -4.25 6.17
C SER A 168 21.98 -5.41 5.39
N ALA A 169 20.91 -5.15 4.63
CA ALA A 169 20.21 -6.16 3.83
C ALA A 169 20.59 -6.07 2.34
N THR A 170 20.88 -7.23 1.74
CA THR A 170 21.02 -7.41 0.28
C THR A 170 19.99 -8.41 -0.20
N ILE A 171 19.19 -8.02 -1.19
CA ILE A 171 18.26 -8.89 -1.92
C ILE A 171 19.00 -9.46 -3.13
N PHE A 172 18.94 -10.77 -3.32
CA PHE A 172 19.40 -11.47 -4.51
C PHE A 172 18.18 -11.93 -5.32
N GLU A 173 18.08 -11.52 -6.58
CA GLU A 173 16.96 -11.82 -7.46
C GLU A 173 17.47 -12.45 -8.75
N ALA A 174 16.83 -13.56 -9.15
CA ALA A 174 17.21 -14.31 -10.35
C ALA A 174 16.93 -13.55 -11.64
N LEU A 175 15.89 -12.70 -11.67
CA LEU A 175 15.46 -11.98 -12.86
C LEU A 175 16.08 -10.57 -12.96
N HIS A 176 16.05 -10.02 -14.18
CA HIS A 176 16.58 -8.69 -14.53
C HIS A 176 15.73 -7.50 -14.01
N VAL A 177 14.62 -7.77 -13.30
CA VAL A 177 13.77 -6.74 -12.66
C VAL A 177 13.21 -7.29 -11.35
N ALA A 178 13.24 -6.46 -10.30
CA ALA A 178 12.69 -6.79 -9.00
C ALA A 178 11.15 -6.78 -8.96
N GLY A 179 10.57 -7.51 -8.00
CA GLY A 179 9.13 -7.49 -7.68
C GLY A 179 8.42 -8.84 -7.81
N GLY A 180 9.08 -9.85 -8.37
CA GLY A 180 8.51 -11.20 -8.53
C GLY A 180 7.14 -11.19 -9.23
N VAL A 181 6.13 -11.82 -8.64
CA VAL A 181 4.75 -11.87 -9.17
C VAL A 181 4.16 -10.48 -9.42
N LEU A 182 4.58 -9.44 -8.70
CA LEU A 182 4.10 -8.07 -8.91
C LEU A 182 4.54 -7.53 -10.29
N MET A 183 5.74 -7.91 -10.71
CA MET A 183 6.31 -7.48 -11.99
C MET A 183 5.93 -8.42 -13.13
N TYR A 184 5.98 -9.73 -12.92
CA TYR A 184 5.82 -10.71 -14.00
C TYR A 184 4.46 -11.44 -14.02
N GLY A 185 3.67 -11.37 -12.95
CA GLY A 185 2.41 -12.10 -12.83
C GLY A 185 1.17 -11.22 -12.95
N ILE A 186 1.00 -10.24 -12.05
CA ILE A 186 -0.20 -9.41 -11.99
C ILE A 186 -0.22 -8.45 -13.19
N PRO A 187 -1.26 -8.47 -14.06
CA PRO A 187 -1.28 -7.61 -15.24
C PRO A 187 -1.42 -6.12 -14.92
N GLU A 188 -0.93 -5.28 -15.84
CA GLU A 188 -0.92 -3.82 -15.75
C GLU A 188 -2.31 -3.19 -15.57
N PHE A 189 -3.36 -3.83 -16.10
CA PHE A 189 -4.73 -3.33 -15.97
C PHE A 189 -5.25 -3.40 -14.52
N ARG A 190 -4.56 -4.14 -13.65
CA ARG A 190 -4.85 -4.27 -12.20
C ARG A 190 -3.75 -3.65 -11.34
N LEU A 191 -2.48 -3.84 -11.71
CA LEU A 191 -1.33 -3.33 -10.97
C LEU A 191 -0.31 -2.74 -11.97
N PRO A 192 -0.30 -1.41 -12.16
CA PRO A 192 0.62 -0.77 -13.09
C PRO A 192 2.08 -0.95 -12.65
N LYS A 193 2.97 -1.18 -13.62
CA LYS A 193 4.37 -1.53 -13.31
C LYS A 193 5.15 -0.38 -12.69
N GLU A 194 4.79 0.85 -13.06
CA GLU A 194 5.30 2.07 -12.42
C GLU A 194 5.04 2.10 -10.90
N ILE A 195 3.94 1.52 -10.42
CA ILE A 195 3.62 1.45 -8.98
C ILE A 195 4.55 0.46 -8.29
N VAL A 196 4.77 -0.70 -8.93
CA VAL A 196 5.68 -1.73 -8.40
C VAL A 196 7.10 -1.18 -8.33
N GLN A 197 7.56 -0.51 -9.40
CA GLN A 197 8.88 0.10 -9.43
C GLN A 197 9.04 1.17 -8.33
N ALA A 198 8.06 2.04 -8.14
CA ALA A 198 8.11 3.06 -7.09
C ALA A 198 8.21 2.45 -5.67
N GLU A 199 7.57 1.32 -5.41
CA GLU A 199 7.67 0.62 -4.13
C GLU A 199 9.02 -0.09 -3.97
N VAL A 200 9.58 -0.67 -5.03
CA VAL A 200 10.95 -1.18 -5.05
C VAL A 200 11.96 -0.06 -4.76
N ASP A 201 11.80 1.09 -5.40
CA ASP A 201 12.66 2.27 -5.21
C ASP A 201 12.56 2.80 -3.78
N TYR A 202 11.37 2.76 -3.18
CA TYR A 202 11.19 3.08 -1.76
C TYR A 202 12.00 2.12 -0.87
N VAL A 203 11.93 0.80 -1.10
CA VAL A 203 12.74 -0.16 -0.34
C VAL A 203 14.24 0.08 -0.52
N ALA A 204 14.69 0.33 -1.76
CA ALA A 204 16.08 0.67 -2.04
C ALA A 204 16.52 1.95 -1.32
N SER A 205 15.64 2.97 -1.22
CA SER A 205 15.91 4.23 -0.52
C SER A 205 16.19 4.06 0.97
N LEU A 206 15.80 2.93 1.58
CA LEU A 206 16.11 2.57 2.96
C LEU A 206 17.56 2.06 3.13
N GLY A 207 18.34 1.97 2.04
CA GLY A 207 19.71 1.45 2.03
C GLY A 207 19.79 -0.05 1.74
N VAL A 208 18.68 -0.67 1.31
CA VAL A 208 18.65 -2.06 0.85
C VAL A 208 19.35 -2.15 -0.50
N LYS A 209 20.29 -3.10 -0.63
CA LYS A 209 20.91 -3.42 -1.91
C LYS A 209 20.09 -4.47 -2.64
N ILE A 210 19.98 -4.36 -3.96
CA ILE A 210 19.27 -5.33 -4.81
C ILE A 210 20.24 -5.76 -5.89
N GLU A 211 20.60 -7.04 -5.88
CA GLU A 211 21.44 -7.70 -6.88
C GLU A 211 20.52 -8.54 -7.79
N LEU A 212 20.28 -8.00 -8.98
CA LEU A 212 19.50 -8.66 -10.04
C LEU A 212 20.39 -9.65 -10.80
N ASP A 213 19.76 -10.49 -11.64
CA ASP A 213 20.44 -11.52 -12.44
C ASP A 213 21.31 -12.47 -11.61
N SER A 214 20.91 -12.72 -10.36
CA SER A 214 21.62 -13.53 -9.38
C SER A 214 20.82 -14.77 -9.01
N VAL A 215 21.14 -15.89 -9.65
CA VAL A 215 20.59 -17.20 -9.30
C VAL A 215 21.41 -17.76 -8.13
N VAL A 216 20.76 -17.94 -6.99
CA VAL A 216 21.40 -18.54 -5.81
C VAL A 216 21.36 -20.06 -5.92
N GLY A 217 22.54 -20.69 -5.87
CA GLY A 217 22.75 -22.13 -6.05
C GLY A 217 23.55 -22.44 -7.31
#